data_AF-A0A9X3DJG5-F1
#
_entry.id   AF-A0A9X3DJG5-F1
#
_cell.length_a   1.000
_cell.length_b   1.000
_cell.length_c   1.000
_cell.angle_alpha   90.00
_cell.angle_beta   90.00
_cell.angle_gamma   90.00
#
_symmetry.space_group_name_H-M   'P 1'
#
loop_
_entity.id
_entity.type
_entity.pdbx_description
1 polymer ?
#
loop_
_entity_poly.entity_id
_entity_poly.type
_entity_poly.pdbx_seq_one_letter_code
_entity_poly.pdbx_strand_id
1 'polypeptide(L)' 'MIDILKYRQLSDEIFDVEQTGTNELTIIFRSDADVKALIKRANALAMHKPDDGTLSIVFTYDNGRTIEVD' A
#
# COMPACT_ATOMS: atom_id res chain seq x y z
N MET A 1 -0.90 -3.30 15.31
CA MET A 1 -1.63 -2.26 14.53
C MET A 1 -0.75 -1.84 13.35
N ILE A 2 -1.34 -1.63 12.17
CA ILE A 2 -0.57 -1.21 10.99
C ILE A 2 -0.39 0.30 11.00
N ASP A 3 0.84 0.76 10.75
CA ASP A 3 1.18 2.18 10.76
C ASP A 3 0.83 2.81 9.40
N ILE A 4 -0.47 3.05 9.18
CA ILE A 4 -1.02 3.52 7.90
C ILE A 4 -0.42 4.86 7.46
N LEU A 5 0.00 5.71 8.41
CA LEU A 5 0.59 7.01 8.13
C LEU A 5 1.90 6.89 7.36
N LYS A 6 2.73 5.88 7.67
CA LYS A 6 3.96 5.63 6.94
C LYS A 6 3.71 5.25 5.48
N TYR A 7 2.65 4.47 5.22
CA TYR A 7 2.27 4.09 3.86
C TYR A 7 1.75 5.29 3.08
N ARG A 8 0.96 6.18 3.71
CA ARG A 8 0.47 7.41 3.08
C ARG A 8 1.59 8.37 2.68
N GLN A 9 2.69 8.38 3.43
CA GLN A 9 3.85 9.23 3.16
C GLN A 9 4.81 8.68 2.09
N LEU A 10 4.52 7.52 1.48
CA LEU A 10 5.41 6.92 0.47
C LEU A 10 5.46 7.70 -0.85
N SER A 11 4.40 8.45 -1.18
CA SER A 11 4.29 9.28 -2.39
C SER A 11 3.11 10.26 -2.28
N ASP A 12 3.24 11.43 -2.90
CA ASP A 12 2.15 12.40 -3.04
C ASP A 12 1.01 11.90 -3.96
N GLU A 13 1.29 10.87 -4.77
CA GLU A 13 0.31 10.19 -5.63
C GLU A 13 -0.68 9.32 -4.85
N ILE A 14 -0.38 9.02 -3.58
CA ILE A 14 -1.28 8.26 -2.71
C ILE A 14 -2.41 9.19 -2.28
N PHE A 15 -3.61 8.86 -2.76
CA PHE A 15 -4.84 9.51 -2.33
C PHE A 15 -5.16 9.16 -0.88
N ASP A 16 -5.18 7.85 -0.59
CA ASP A 16 -5.52 7.34 0.73
C ASP A 16 -4.91 5.96 1.01
N VAL A 17 -4.91 5.58 2.29
CA VAL A 17 -4.51 4.25 2.75
C VAL A 17 -5.50 3.75 3.78
N GLU A 18 -6.11 2.61 3.50
CA GLU A 18 -7.09 1.97 4.37
C GLU A 18 -6.56 0.64 4.90
N GLN A 19 -6.79 0.35 6.18
CA GLN A 19 -6.57 -0.98 6.74
C GLN A 19 -7.87 -1.78 6.63
N THR A 20 -7.93 -2.70 5.67
CA THR A 20 -9.11 -3.52 5.36
C THR A 20 -9.15 -4.83 6.16
N GLY A 21 -8.05 -5.22 6.80
CA GLY A 21 -7.97 -6.42 7.65
C GLY A 21 -6.84 -6.36 8.66
N THR A 22 -6.72 -7.39 9.51
CA THR A 22 -5.67 -7.45 10.56
C THR A 22 -4.26 -7.29 9.99
N ASN A 23 -4.01 -7.89 8.82
CA ASN A 23 -2.76 -7.85 8.05
C ASN A 23 -3.01 -7.47 6.58
N GLU A 24 -4.00 -6.62 6.33
CA GLU A 24 -4.34 -6.19 4.97
C GLU A 24 -4.42 -4.66 4.88
N LEU A 25 -3.76 -4.11 3.87
CA LEU A 25 -3.80 -2.70 3.52
C LEU A 25 -4.28 -2.53 2.08
N THR A 26 -5.11 -1.50 1.86
CA THR A 26 -5.43 -0.99 0.53
C THR A 26 -4.80 0.39 0.37
N ILE A 27 -3.96 0.57 -0.65
CA ILE A 27 -3.38 1.85 -1.02
C ILE A 27 -4.08 2.37 -2.27
N ILE A 28 -4.64 3.57 -2.17
CA ILE A 28 -5.46 4.20 -3.22
C ILE A 28 -4.65 5.32 -3.89
N PHE A 29 -4.57 5.33 -5.22
CA PHE A 29 -3.84 6.31 -6.02
C PHE A 29 -4.76 7.26 -6.79
N ARG A 30 -4.32 8.51 -7.02
CA ARG A 30 -5.11 9.52 -7.75
C ARG A 30 -5.15 9.33 -9.28
N SER A 31 -4.03 9.10 -9.95
CA SER A 31 -3.92 8.71 -11.38
C SER A 31 -2.46 8.46 -11.73
N ASP A 32 -2.15 7.60 -12.70
CA ASP A 32 -0.82 7.47 -13.34
C ASP A 32 0.41 7.37 -12.41
N ALA A 33 0.23 6.84 -11.20
CA ALA A 33 1.34 6.66 -10.28
C ALA A 33 2.35 5.62 -10.82
N ASP A 34 3.64 5.80 -10.53
CA ASP A 34 4.64 4.75 -10.73
C ASP A 34 4.44 3.65 -9.67
N VAL A 35 3.46 2.81 -9.94
CA VAL A 35 2.98 1.76 -9.02
C VAL A 35 4.10 0.77 -8.73
N LYS A 36 4.99 0.49 -9.70
CA LYS A 36 6.13 -0.42 -9.48
C LYS A 36 7.11 0.14 -8.44
N ALA A 37 7.45 1.43 -8.53
CA ALA A 37 8.30 2.07 -7.54
C ALA A 37 7.63 2.09 -6.14
N LEU A 38 6.32 2.32 -6.11
CA LEU A 38 5.50 2.35 -4.88
C LEU A 38 5.37 0.99 -4.20
N ILE A 39 5.13 -0.08 -4.97
CA ILE A 39 5.13 -1.47 -4.48
C ILE A 39 6.47 -1.78 -3.81
N LYS A 40 7.60 -1.44 -4.46
CA LYS A 40 8.92 -1.70 -3.90
C LYS A 40 9.14 -0.97 -2.56
N ARG A 41 8.69 0.27 -2.45
CA ARG A 41 8.77 1.06 -1.21
C ARG A 41 7.87 0.49 -0.12
N ALA A 42 6.63 0.12 -0.46
CA ALA A 42 5.68 -0.50 0.47
C ALA A 42 6.21 -1.84 1.00
N ASN A 43 6.78 -2.68 0.11
CA ASN A 43 7.40 -3.95 0.49
C ASN A 43 8.61 -3.73 1.41
N ALA A 44 9.48 -2.76 1.12
CA ALA A 44 10.60 -2.43 2.01
C ALA A 44 10.11 -2.02 3.42
N LEU A 45 9.03 -1.23 3.49
CA LEU A 45 8.43 -0.81 4.76
C LEU A 45 7.80 -2.00 5.51
N ALA A 46 7.20 -2.93 4.79
CA ALA A 46 6.62 -4.16 5.33
C ALA A 46 7.70 -5.12 5.87
N MET A 47 8.83 -5.26 5.18
CA MET A 47 9.97 -6.10 5.61
C MET A 47 10.61 -5.62 6.92
N HIS A 48 10.47 -4.33 7.25
CA HIS A 48 10.97 -3.77 8.51
C HIS A 48 10.04 -4.03 9.71
N LYS A 49 8.92 -4.74 9.53
CA LYS A 49 8.09 -5.19 10.66
C LYS A 49 8.56 -6.55 11.17
N PRO A 50 9.00 -6.64 12.45
CA PRO A 50 9.56 -7.86 13.02
C PRO A 50 8.53 -8.91 13.49
N ASP A 51 7.21 -8.69 13.38
CA ASP A 51 6.19 -9.56 14.01
C ASP A 51 5.14 -10.16 13.04
N ASP A 52 5.21 -11.49 12.96
CA ASP A 52 4.15 -12.52 12.86
C ASP A 52 3.01 -12.41 11.83
N GLY A 53 3.36 -12.10 10.57
CA GLY A 53 2.44 -12.37 9.46
C GLY A 53 2.84 -11.75 8.13
N THR A 54 2.46 -12.40 7.03
CA THR A 54 2.52 -11.80 5.69
C THR A 54 1.52 -10.64 5.63
N LEU A 55 2.00 -9.43 5.39
CA LEU A 55 1.17 -8.26 5.11
C LEU A 55 0.71 -8.32 3.65
N SER A 56 -0.60 -8.40 3.43
CA SER A 56 -1.21 -8.28 2.12
C SER A 56 -1.43 -6.80 1.79
N ILE A 57 -0.94 -6.34 0.65
CA ILE A 57 -1.11 -4.94 0.20
C ILE A 57 -1.78 -4.95 -1.16
N VAL A 58 -2.97 -4.36 -1.23
CA VAL A 58 -3.76 -4.19 -2.45
C VAL A 58 -3.57 -2.76 -2.96
N PHE A 59 -3.32 -2.63 -4.26
CA PHE A 59 -3.08 -1.35 -4.93
C PHE A 59 -4.30 -1.04 -5.81
N THR A 60 -4.94 0.11 -5.62
CA THR A 60 -6.16 0.50 -6.33
C THR A 60 -6.08 1.95 -6.80
N TYR A 61 -6.65 2.27 -7.95
CA TYR A 61 -6.87 3.65 -8.39
C TYR A 61 -8.19 4.20 -7.82
N ASP A 62 -8.30 5.52 -7.67
CA ASP A 62 -9.50 6.22 -7.21
C ASP A 62 -10.78 5.88 -8.02
N ASN A 63 -10.61 5.51 -9.29
CA ASN A 63 -11.66 5.02 -10.18
C ASN A 63 -12.11 3.57 -9.91
N GLY A 64 -11.58 2.92 -8.87
CA GLY A 64 -11.92 1.55 -8.45
C GLY A 64 -11.19 0.45 -9.23
N ARG A 65 -10.26 0.77 -10.14
CA ARG A 65 -9.42 -0.24 -10.80
C ARG A 65 -8.35 -0.76 -9.84
N THR A 66 -8.41 -2.04 -9.54
CA THR A 66 -7.38 -2.75 -8.78
C THR A 66 -6.20 -3.11 -9.69
N ILE A 67 -5.00 -3.03 -9.15
CA ILE A 67 -3.76 -3.43 -9.80
C ILE A 67 -3.36 -4.77 -9.20
N GLU A 68 -3.42 -5.82 -10.01
CA GLU A 68 -2.83 -7.10 -9.64
C GLU A 68 -1.30 -7.00 -9.78
N VAL A 69 -0.62 -7.35 -8.71
CA VAL A 69 0.84 -7.36 -8.64
C VAL A 69 1.24 -8.82 -8.42
N ASP A 70 1.85 -9.42 -9.44
CA ASP A 70 2.46 -10.76 -9.38
C ASP A 70 3.83 -10.69 -8.67
#